data_AF-A0A9R1WN38-F1
#
_entry.id   AF-A0A9R1WN38-F1
#
_cell.length_a   1.000
_cell.length_b   1.000
_cell.length_c   1.000
_cell.angle_alpha   90.00
_cell.angle_beta   90.00
_cell.angle_gamma   90.00
#
_symmetry.space_group_name_H-M   'P 1'
#
loop_
_entity.id
_entity.type
_entity.pdbx_description
1 polymer ?
#
loop_
_entity_poly.entity_id
_entity_poly.type
_entity_poly.pdbx_seq_one_letter_code
_entity_poly.pdbx_strand_id
1 'polypeptide(L)'
;MSVQSFYTYMHFNNHIEEIPEKYILRKWRRDAISSHLLAMKHVSTKTEDDNFKLLTQACSNIEYCMDRFKRSKEKLLAFVENTHIFRQATMEFEEEIIRMLGIHSIPKKINIHPPSAIRTKGSGSKKRMVSSTKKVVAAAKKKTRICTGCNQYVNHN
;
A
#
# COMPACT_ATOMS: atom_id res chain seq x y z
N MET A 1 -13.49 11.85 22.91
CA MET A 1 -13.67 10.57 23.65
C MET A 1 -13.35 9.45 22.68
N SER A 2 -12.31 8.67 22.92
CA SER A 2 -11.92 7.59 22.02
C SER A 2 -12.95 6.45 22.12
N VAL A 3 -13.11 5.69 21.04
CA VAL A 3 -14.03 4.53 20.96
C VAL A 3 -13.74 3.53 22.10
N GLN A 4 -12.50 3.46 22.57
CA GLN A 4 -12.08 2.66 23.73
C GLN A 4 -12.88 3.01 25.00
N SER A 5 -13.12 4.31 25.27
CA SER A 5 -13.81 4.76 26.48
C SER A 5 -15.30 4.37 26.53
N PHE A 6 -15.93 4.16 25.37
CA PHE A 6 -17.34 3.75 25.30
C PHE A 6 -17.50 2.26 25.63
N TYR A 7 -16.58 1.42 25.15
CA TYR A 7 -16.56 -0.01 25.46
C TYR A 7 -16.23 -0.28 26.95
N THR A 8 -15.33 0.49 27.56
CA THR A 8 -14.98 0.32 28.98
C THR A 8 -16.14 0.70 29.92
N TYR A 9 -16.94 1.71 29.58
CA TYR A 9 -18.06 2.16 30.42
C TYR A 9 -19.25 1.17 30.42
N MET A 10 -19.51 0.51 29.28
CA MET A 10 -20.62 -0.44 29.15
C MET A 10 -20.33 -1.79 29.83
N HIS A 11 -19.07 -2.22 29.88
CA HIS A 11 -18.67 -3.48 30.50
C HIS A 11 -18.79 -3.46 32.03
N PHE A 12 -18.62 -2.29 32.66
CA PHE A 12 -18.63 -2.14 34.12
C PHE A 12 -20.03 -2.17 34.75
N ASN A 13 -21.09 -1.86 34.00
CA ASN A 13 -22.43 -1.66 34.59
C ASN A 13 -23.44 -2.78 34.31
N ASN A 14 -23.27 -3.62 33.28
CA ASN A 14 -24.37 -4.51 32.83
C ASN A 14 -23.99 -5.95 32.42
N HIS A 15 -22.75 -6.43 32.62
CA HIS A 15 -22.32 -7.79 32.21
C HIS A 15 -22.64 -8.16 30.74
N ILE A 16 -22.63 -7.18 29.83
CA ILE A 16 -22.85 -7.42 28.40
C ILE A 16 -21.48 -7.61 27.76
N GLU A 17 -21.13 -8.86 27.45
CA GLU A 17 -19.87 -9.23 26.80
C GLU A 17 -19.81 -8.79 25.33
N GLU A 18 -20.96 -8.81 24.63
CA GLU A 18 -21.05 -8.44 23.22
C GLU A 18 -22.37 -7.70 22.91
N ILE A 19 -22.29 -6.65 22.09
CA ILE A 19 -23.46 -5.89 21.66
C ILE A 19 -24.12 -6.63 20.48
N PRO A 20 -25.40 -7.05 20.57
CA PRO A 20 -26.06 -7.72 19.47
C PRO A 20 -26.11 -6.85 18.20
N GLU A 21 -25.84 -7.45 17.03
CA GLU A 21 -25.73 -6.71 15.76
C GLU A 21 -26.95 -5.83 15.44
N LYS A 22 -28.15 -6.26 15.86
CA LYS A 22 -29.41 -5.51 15.66
C LYS A 22 -29.42 -4.13 16.31
N TYR A 23 -28.55 -3.87 17.30
CA TYR A 23 -28.41 -2.58 17.95
C TYR A 23 -27.21 -1.76 17.42
N ILE A 24 -26.37 -2.35 16.57
CA ILE A 24 -25.22 -1.69 15.96
C ILE A 24 -25.69 -0.94 14.71
N LEU A 25 -26.03 0.33 14.88
CA LEU A 25 -26.34 1.23 13.76
C LEU A 25 -25.14 1.38 12.82
N ARG A 26 -25.38 1.46 11.51
CA ARG A 26 -24.32 1.60 10.49
C ARG A 26 -23.30 2.69 10.79
N LYS A 27 -23.73 3.84 11.32
CA LYS A 27 -22.86 4.96 11.71
C LYS A 27 -21.83 4.65 12.81
N TRP A 28 -21.99 3.55 13.55
CA TRP A 28 -21.10 3.10 14.63
C TRP A 28 -20.14 2.00 14.19
N ARG A 29 -20.29 1.46 12.98
CA ARG A 29 -19.40 0.43 12.46
C ARG A 29 -18.11 1.05 11.93
N ARG A 30 -17.02 0.27 11.88
CA ARG A 30 -15.71 0.76 11.41
C ARG A 30 -15.74 1.22 9.94
N ASP A 31 -16.60 0.63 9.14
CA ASP A 31 -16.91 0.98 7.75
C ASP A 31 -17.81 2.21 7.60
N ALA A 32 -18.33 2.79 8.70
CA ALA A 32 -19.06 4.05 8.67
C ALA A 32 -18.18 5.20 8.15
N ILE A 33 -16.88 5.15 8.47
CA ILE A 33 -15.91 6.12 8.01
C ILE A 33 -15.24 5.53 6.78
N SER A 34 -15.32 6.25 5.66
CA SER A 34 -14.64 5.86 4.41
C SER A 34 -13.17 5.50 4.69
N SER A 35 -12.71 4.39 4.13
CA SER A 35 -11.34 3.89 4.27
C SER A 35 -10.30 4.96 3.91
N HIS A 36 -10.63 5.86 2.99
CA HIS A 36 -9.81 7.01 2.61
C HIS A 36 -9.63 8.01 3.75
N LEU A 37 -10.70 8.30 4.52
CA LEU A 37 -10.64 9.19 5.69
C LEU A 37 -9.87 8.55 6.85
N LEU A 38 -9.97 7.23 7.01
CA LEU A 38 -9.20 6.48 8.00
C LEU A 38 -7.70 6.47 7.66
N ALA A 39 -7.35 6.25 6.39
CA ALA A 39 -5.97 6.30 5.92
C ALA A 39 -5.34 7.69 6.15
N MET A 40 -6.08 8.77 5.89
CA MET A 40 -5.60 10.15 6.07
C MET A 40 -5.36 10.53 7.53
N LYS A 41 -6.21 10.03 8.45
CA LYS A 41 -6.03 10.25 9.91
C LYS A 41 -4.70 9.71 10.44
N HIS A 42 -4.13 8.68 9.81
CA HIS A 42 -2.83 8.12 10.21
C HIS A 42 -1.63 8.86 9.63
N VAL A 43 -1.83 9.72 8.62
CA VAL A 43 -0.76 10.51 7.97
C VAL A 43 -0.66 11.91 8.57
N SER A 44 -1.76 12.48 9.07
CA SER A 44 -1.79 13.84 9.63
C SER A 44 -1.25 13.89 11.06
N THR A 45 0.07 13.82 11.20
CA THR A 45 0.77 14.22 12.43
C THR A 45 1.24 15.67 12.34
N LYS A 46 0.71 16.51 13.23
CA LYS A 46 1.27 17.77 13.79
C LYS A 46 0.77 19.14 13.31
N THR A 47 -0.25 19.24 12.48
CA THR A 47 -0.90 20.53 12.21
C THR A 47 -2.40 20.39 12.30
N GLU A 48 -3.10 21.39 12.84
CA GLU A 48 -4.53 21.51 12.60
C GLU A 48 -4.73 21.61 11.09
N ASP A 49 -5.01 20.48 10.48
CA ASP A 49 -5.15 20.36 9.05
C ASP A 49 -6.52 20.93 8.69
N ASP A 50 -6.57 22.19 8.27
CA ASP A 50 -7.80 22.84 7.83
C ASP A 50 -8.49 22.03 6.73
N ASN A 51 -7.72 21.27 5.94
CA ASN A 51 -8.28 20.32 4.98
C ASN A 51 -9.05 19.19 5.68
N PHE A 52 -8.56 18.68 6.81
CA PHE A 52 -9.27 17.66 7.59
C PHE A 52 -10.59 18.20 8.17
N LYS A 53 -10.60 19.47 8.62
CA LYS A 53 -11.84 20.14 9.07
C LYS A 53 -12.84 20.28 7.92
N LEU A 54 -12.40 20.80 6.77
CA LEU A 54 -13.22 20.95 5.57
C LEU A 54 -13.76 19.60 5.07
N LEU A 55 -12.92 18.56 5.10
CA LEU A 55 -13.30 17.21 4.69
C LEU A 55 -14.36 16.61 5.63
N THR A 56 -14.17 16.77 6.94
CA THR A 56 -15.14 16.32 7.95
C THR A 56 -16.49 17.04 7.76
N GLN A 57 -16.45 18.34 7.48
CA GLN A 57 -17.65 19.13 7.21
C GLN A 57 -18.34 18.70 5.92
N ALA A 58 -17.59 18.47 4.83
CA ALA A 58 -18.13 17.98 3.57
C ALA A 58 -18.82 16.61 3.73
N CYS A 59 -18.19 15.67 4.45
CA CYS A 59 -18.79 14.36 4.74
C CYS A 59 -20.08 14.51 5.56
N SER A 60 -20.07 15.35 6.59
CA SER A 60 -21.26 15.59 7.43
C SER A 60 -22.43 16.15 6.63
N ASN A 61 -22.16 17.08 5.70
CA ASN A 61 -23.17 17.66 4.82
C ASN A 61 -23.76 16.61 3.87
N ILE A 62 -22.93 15.74 3.29
CA ILE A 62 -23.37 14.65 2.41
C ILE A 62 -24.26 13.68 3.18
N GLU A 63 -23.85 13.26 4.39
CA GLU A 63 -24.65 12.37 5.24
C GLU A 63 -26.01 12.98 5.59
N TYR A 64 -26.04 14.27 5.93
CA TYR A 64 -27.29 14.99 6.18
C TYR A 64 -28.23 14.97 4.97
N CYS A 65 -27.69 15.28 3.78
CA CYS A 65 -28.44 15.23 2.53
C CYS A 65 -28.99 13.83 2.26
N MET A 66 -28.17 12.79 2.41
CA MET A 66 -28.60 11.40 2.22
C MET A 66 -29.73 11.02 3.20
N ASP A 67 -29.64 11.41 4.47
CA ASP A 67 -30.68 11.10 5.45
C ASP A 67 -32.02 11.78 5.12
N ARG A 68 -31.97 13.01 4.58
CA ARG A 68 -33.13 13.76 4.13
C ARG A 68 -33.73 13.19 2.83
N PHE A 69 -32.89 12.77 1.90
CA PHE A 69 -33.30 12.34 0.55
C PHE A 69 -33.70 10.87 0.48
N LYS A 70 -33.31 10.03 1.46
CA LYS A 70 -33.58 8.56 1.43
C LYS A 70 -35.04 8.15 1.20
N ARG A 71 -36.00 9.05 1.47
CA ARG A 71 -37.45 8.80 1.28
C ARG A 71 -38.01 9.33 -0.04
N SER A 72 -37.20 10.01 -0.87
CA SER A 72 -37.62 10.59 -2.14
C SER A 72 -36.65 10.17 -3.24
N LYS A 73 -37.13 9.30 -4.13
CA LYS A 73 -36.36 8.78 -5.27
C LYS A 73 -35.90 9.91 -6.19
N GLU A 74 -36.75 10.89 -6.46
CA GLU A 74 -36.45 12.05 -7.31
C GLU A 74 -35.30 12.89 -6.75
N LYS A 75 -35.35 13.24 -5.46
CA LYS A 75 -34.27 14.00 -4.81
C LYS A 75 -32.97 13.20 -4.74
N LEU A 76 -33.07 11.89 -4.54
CA LEU A 76 -31.90 11.02 -4.54
C LEU A 76 -31.26 10.91 -5.93
N LEU A 77 -32.07 10.82 -7.00
CA LEU A 77 -31.58 10.85 -8.38
C LEU A 77 -30.88 12.17 -8.71
N ALA A 78 -31.51 13.31 -8.41
CA ALA A 78 -30.91 14.62 -8.61
C ALA A 78 -29.59 14.77 -7.81
N PHE A 79 -29.53 14.23 -6.60
CA PHE A 79 -28.30 14.21 -5.81
C PHE A 79 -27.20 13.37 -6.47
N VAL A 80 -27.53 12.19 -6.98
CA VAL A 80 -26.58 11.33 -7.70
C VAL A 80 -26.05 12.02 -8.96
N GLU A 81 -26.92 12.62 -9.76
CA GLU A 81 -26.51 13.39 -10.95
C GLU A 81 -25.55 14.53 -10.58
N ASN A 82 -25.83 15.27 -9.51
CA ASN A 82 -24.90 16.29 -9.02
C ASN A 82 -23.55 15.70 -8.56
N THR A 83 -23.54 14.51 -7.94
CA THR A 83 -22.26 13.84 -7.61
C THR A 83 -21.47 13.42 -8.84
N HIS A 84 -22.13 13.12 -9.97
CA HIS A 84 -21.46 12.82 -11.23
C HIS A 84 -20.69 14.02 -11.77
N ILE A 85 -21.20 15.25 -11.61
CA ILE A 85 -20.50 16.47 -12.04
C ILE A 85 -19.15 16.60 -11.31
N PHE A 86 -19.15 16.44 -9.98
CA PHE A 86 -17.92 16.50 -9.19
C PHE A 86 -16.94 15.38 -9.57
N ARG A 87 -17.45 14.18 -9.86
CA ARG A 87 -16.62 13.06 -10.31
C ARG A 87 -16.04 13.28 -11.70
N GLN A 88 -16.80 13.85 -12.63
CA GLN A 88 -16.33 14.12 -13.99
C GLN A 88 -15.19 15.15 -13.98
N ALA A 89 -15.33 16.22 -13.19
CA ALA A 89 -14.26 17.21 -13.01
C ALA A 89 -12.94 16.59 -12.51
N THR A 90 -13.01 15.54 -11.67
CA THR A 90 -11.79 14.82 -11.24
C THR A 90 -11.21 13.91 -12.32
N MET A 91 -12.04 13.31 -13.17
CA MET A 91 -11.56 12.44 -14.26
C MET A 91 -10.93 13.25 -15.40
N GLU A 92 -11.46 14.43 -15.72
CA GLU A 92 -10.87 15.33 -16.73
C GLU A 92 -9.43 15.73 -16.35
N PHE A 93 -9.16 15.90 -15.06
CA PHE A 93 -7.82 16.15 -14.53
C PHE A 93 -6.88 14.94 -14.69
N GLU A 94 -7.36 13.72 -14.42
CA GLU A 94 -6.56 12.50 -14.63
C GLU A 94 -6.23 12.29 -16.11
N GLU A 95 -7.20 12.51 -17.00
CA GLU A 95 -7.00 12.42 -18.44
C GLU A 95 -6.01 13.48 -18.94
N GLU A 96 -6.02 14.68 -18.36
CA GLU A 96 -5.05 15.73 -18.68
C GLU A 96 -3.62 15.37 -18.25
N ILE A 97 -3.45 14.77 -17.08
CA ILE A 97 -2.15 14.25 -16.64
C ILE A 97 -1.67 13.15 -17.59
N ILE A 98 -2.54 12.22 -17.99
CA ILE A 98 -2.22 11.13 -18.93
C ILE A 98 -1.77 11.70 -20.29
N ARG A 99 -2.45 12.74 -20.78
CA ARG A 99 -2.05 13.48 -22.00
C ARG A 99 -0.70 14.17 -21.84
N MET A 100 -0.45 14.85 -20.73
CA MET A 100 0.85 15.49 -20.43
C MET A 100 1.99 14.48 -20.38
N LEU A 101 1.74 13.26 -19.88
CA LEU A 101 2.70 12.16 -19.87
C LEU A 101 2.90 11.51 -21.26
N GLY A 102 2.27 12.04 -22.31
CA GLY A 102 2.42 11.56 -23.68
C GLY A 102 1.68 10.25 -23.96
N ILE A 103 0.76 9.82 -23.08
CA ILE A 103 -0.04 8.62 -23.26
C ILE A 103 -1.31 9.02 -24.02
N HIS A 104 -1.28 8.88 -25.35
CA HIS A 104 -2.36 9.35 -26.23
C HIS A 104 -3.54 8.37 -26.33
N SER A 105 -3.33 7.10 -25.97
CA SER A 105 -4.40 6.11 -25.84
C SER A 105 -3.94 4.98 -24.93
N ILE A 106 -4.78 4.61 -23.95
CA ILE A 106 -4.56 3.41 -23.14
C ILE A 106 -5.12 2.24 -23.96
N PRO A 107 -4.29 1.30 -24.44
CA PRO A 107 -4.79 0.19 -25.23
C PRO A 107 -5.71 -0.69 -24.39
N LYS A 108 -6.92 -1.01 -24.92
CA LYS A 108 -7.91 -1.88 -24.27
C LYS A 108 -7.36 -3.26 -23.86
N LYS A 109 -6.27 -3.69 -24.48
CA LYS A 109 -5.58 -4.95 -24.18
C LYS A 109 -4.08 -4.69 -24.10
N ILE A 110 -3.51 -4.86 -22.92
CA ILE A 110 -2.07 -4.77 -22.69
C ILE A 110 -1.51 -6.19 -22.72
N ASN A 111 -0.86 -6.57 -23.82
CA ASN A 111 -0.13 -7.83 -23.89
C ASN A 111 1.29 -7.60 -23.35
N ILE A 112 1.46 -7.88 -22.06
CA ILE A 112 2.78 -7.87 -21.42
C ILE A 112 3.42 -9.23 -21.67
N HIS A 113 4.39 -9.28 -22.58
CA HIS A 113 5.22 -10.46 -22.76
C HIS A 113 6.41 -10.41 -21.80
N PRO A 114 6.79 -11.55 -21.17
CA PRO A 114 8.02 -11.61 -20.42
C PRO A 114 9.21 -11.29 -21.36
N PRO A 115 10.20 -10.52 -20.91
CA PRO A 115 11.37 -10.21 -21.73
C PRO A 115 12.06 -11.51 -22.17
N SER A 116 12.42 -11.57 -23.45
CA SER A 116 12.93 -12.78 -24.13
C SER A 116 14.20 -13.34 -23.47
N ALA A 117 14.95 -12.50 -22.78
CA ALA A 117 16.09 -12.91 -21.97
C ALA A 117 16.27 -11.95 -20.79
N ILE A 118 16.30 -12.50 -19.57
CA ILE A 118 16.67 -11.76 -18.37
C ILE A 118 18.15 -12.02 -18.11
N ARG A 119 19.00 -11.00 -18.26
CA ARG A 119 20.41 -11.09 -17.89
C ARG A 119 20.55 -10.80 -16.40
N THR A 120 20.75 -11.84 -15.61
CA THR A 120 21.04 -11.72 -14.19
C THR A 120 22.52 -11.37 -13.96
N LYS A 121 22.86 -10.87 -12.77
CA LYS A 121 24.25 -10.65 -12.37
C LYS A 121 24.98 -12.00 -12.31
N GLY A 122 25.70 -12.33 -13.39
CA GLY A 122 26.37 -13.62 -13.56
C GLY A 122 26.10 -14.31 -14.90
N SER A 123 25.11 -13.85 -15.68
CA SER A 123 24.76 -14.43 -16.98
C SER A 123 25.74 -14.13 -18.12
N GLY A 124 26.90 -13.55 -17.82
CA GLY A 124 27.95 -13.27 -18.79
C GLY A 124 28.85 -14.50 -18.97
N SER A 125 29.09 -14.90 -20.21
CA SER A 125 30.10 -15.90 -20.61
C SER A 125 31.55 -15.42 -20.40
N LYS A 126 31.74 -14.20 -19.86
CA LYS A 126 33.05 -13.69 -19.46
C LYS A 126 33.42 -14.29 -18.10
N LYS A 127 34.43 -15.15 -18.09
CA LYS A 127 35.05 -15.67 -16.85
C LYS A 127 35.34 -14.51 -15.91
N ARG A 128 35.02 -14.69 -14.62
CA ARG A 128 35.30 -13.72 -13.56
C ARG A 128 36.73 -13.18 -13.71
N MET A 129 36.89 -11.86 -13.71
CA MET A 129 38.21 -11.23 -13.69
C MET A 129 38.96 -11.67 -12.42
N VAL A 130 40.06 -12.38 -12.60
CA VAL A 130 40.90 -12.89 -11.50
C VAL A 130 41.91 -11.80 -11.14
N SER A 131 41.94 -11.39 -9.87
CA SER A 131 42.89 -10.39 -9.39
C SER A 131 44.34 -10.88 -9.52
N SER A 132 45.27 -9.94 -9.62
CA SER A 132 46.72 -10.22 -9.62
C SER A 132 47.12 -11.12 -8.45
N THR A 133 46.61 -10.84 -7.24
CA THR A 133 46.84 -11.66 -6.04
C THR A 133 46.41 -13.12 -6.24
N LYS A 134 45.22 -13.37 -6.81
CA LYS A 134 44.73 -14.74 -7.05
C LYS A 134 45.56 -15.46 -8.10
N LYS A 135 46.05 -14.75 -9.12
CA LYS A 135 46.98 -15.32 -10.12
C LYS A 135 48.31 -15.71 -9.47
N VAL A 136 48.87 -14.85 -8.62
CA VAL A 136 50.12 -15.11 -7.90
C VAL A 136 49.97 -16.30 -6.96
N VAL A 137 48.87 -16.39 -6.20
CA VAL A 137 48.61 -17.53 -5.30
C VAL A 137 48.44 -18.84 -6.06
N ALA A 138 47.80 -18.83 -7.23
CA ALA A 138 47.66 -20.02 -8.06
C ALA A 138 48.98 -20.47 -8.69
N ALA A 139 49.86 -19.54 -9.06
CA ALA A 139 51.19 -19.82 -9.59
C ALA A 139 52.21 -20.18 -8.49
N ALA A 140 51.97 -19.80 -7.25
CA ALA A 140 52.84 -20.12 -6.12
C ALA A 140 52.76 -21.61 -5.77
N LYS A 141 53.92 -22.27 -5.63
CA LYS A 141 54.00 -23.62 -5.08
C LYS A 141 53.41 -23.60 -3.66
N LYS A 142 52.39 -24.43 -3.42
CA LYS A 142 51.81 -24.59 -2.09
C LYS A 142 52.91 -25.13 -1.16
N LYS A 143 53.05 -24.52 0.02
CA LYS A 143 53.95 -25.05 1.06
C LYS A 143 53.46 -26.44 1.46
N THR A 144 54.39 -27.39 1.60
CA THR A 144 54.12 -28.71 2.17
C THR A 144 53.53 -28.54 3.55
N ARG A 145 52.40 -29.21 3.80
CA ARG A 145 51.72 -29.17 5.09
C ARG A 145 52.10 -30.42 5.88
N ILE A 146 52.22 -30.26 7.20
CA ILE A 146 52.34 -31.38 8.12
C ILE A 146 50.95 -31.98 8.27
N CYS A 147 50.82 -33.30 8.08
CA CYS A 147 49.57 -33.99 8.35
C CYS A 147 49.35 -34.08 9.85
N THR A 148 48.17 -33.66 10.31
CA THR A 148 47.82 -33.67 11.73
C THR A 148 47.67 -35.08 12.31
N GLY A 149 47.43 -36.11 11.48
CA GLY A 149 47.28 -37.49 11.93
C GLY A 149 48.61 -38.23 12.13
N CYS A 150 49.59 -38.02 11.25
CA CYS A 150 50.89 -38.71 11.31
C CYS A 150 52.08 -37.81 11.66
N ASN A 151 51.85 -36.50 11.82
CA ASN A 151 52.85 -35.47 12.13
C ASN A 151 54.06 -35.43 11.19
N GLN A 152 53.92 -35.94 9.97
CA GLN A 152 54.93 -35.93 8.93
C GLN A 152 54.57 -34.94 7.83
N TYR A 153 55.59 -34.40 7.15
CA TYR A 153 55.39 -33.60 5.95
C TYR A 153 54.87 -34.50 4.83
N VAL A 154 53.69 -34.18 4.30
CA VAL A 154 53.12 -34.96 3.21
C VAL A 154 53.34 -34.22 1.90
N ASN A 155 54.05 -34.88 0.98
CA ASN A 155 54.19 -34.42 -0.40
C ASN A 155 53.05 -35.04 -1.20
N HIS A 156 51.94 -34.33 -1.34
CA HIS A 156 50.91 -34.69 -2.31
C HIS A 156 51.35 -34.14 -3.67
N ASN A 157 52.17 -34.90 -4.38
CA ASN A 157 52.32 -34.71 -5.82
C ASN A 157 51.01 -35.06 -6.51
#